data_AF-A0A4V4MFV0-F1
#
_entry.id   AF-A0A4V4MFV0-F1
#
_cell.length_a   1.000
_cell.length_b   1.000
_cell.length_c   1.000
_cell.angle_alpha   90.00
_cell.angle_beta   90.00
_cell.angle_gamma   90.00
#
_symmetry.space_group_name_H-M   'P 1'
#
loop_
_entity.id
_entity.type
_entity.pdbx_description
1 polymer ?
#
loop_
_entity_poly.entity_id
_entity_poly.type
_entity_poly.pdbx_seq_one_letter_code
_entity_poly.pdbx_strand_id
1 'polypeptide(L)'
;MSPTILVIGATGNTGRGVIETLPQLLKENNKDHRVIALTRSLETPESQAIDKLPTVEVIEKNWTTIDVDWLKSHDVIKIFIAPHIKLQQFTEESQLYLASLEAGVKYIVRVSTFKHFTSPTSPLFYGRQHWAVENLLSQPEFDKLNWTSLQPNLYGSTFLNSTASWIKTYRKTGKTDKLNIILDGDTPAAIISPADVGVVGAHLLSADDYKQHNRARYILAGPEDVTGKDLVKLAEEFTNAKIDNVEYRFTDWIKNLTAIGLPENVIPNVESGISIIWHGQASLSQAGNSKEIQFALPKRTVHDQIKAMIEGATGNTGKGLARTLPELLKNESGNYRVVALTRSLSSPGAKKISQIDGIEVVEKDWTTIDAEWLKENHVEKAYVAAQNMVQQFTEESKLYLAMLEAGVKYLVRVSTFVHFINPASPVYYGRIHWALETMLSQPEFDSLNWTSLQPNYFGGFISVDAINWIKKHRETGDAGVLNVVFDKDAPVAAIDAEEVGIVAAHLLAADDYKKYNKGKYILNGPEDTNGQKLVEAVERLAGTRVKEVQYNYKDFIDRLPAFGIPENILASMFAGIKLMWSGKGSTSESTTSKEIAELYRPKNTIYDNLKNVLAD
;
A
#
# COMPACT_ATOMS: atom_id res chain seq x y z
N MET A 1 19.53 -28.34 0.30
CA MET A 1 19.38 -29.05 1.59
C MET A 1 17.98 -29.68 1.58
N SER A 2 17.38 -30.08 2.70
CA SER A 2 15.94 -30.40 2.72
C SER A 2 15.14 -29.15 2.29
N PRO A 3 14.12 -29.27 1.44
CA PRO A 3 13.36 -28.12 0.94
C PRO A 3 12.63 -27.37 2.07
N THR A 4 12.64 -26.05 2.02
CA THR A 4 12.12 -25.21 3.12
C THR A 4 10.69 -24.71 2.85
N ILE A 5 9.85 -24.80 3.89
CA ILE A 5 8.59 -24.05 4.03
C ILE A 5 8.82 -22.89 4.99
N LEU A 6 8.56 -21.68 4.52
CA LEU A 6 8.70 -20.44 5.30
C LEU A 6 7.35 -20.02 5.89
N VAL A 7 7.30 -19.58 7.15
CA VAL A 7 6.08 -19.07 7.80
C VAL A 7 6.30 -17.64 8.31
N ILE A 8 5.74 -16.68 7.58
CA ILE A 8 5.76 -15.25 7.93
C ILE A 8 4.58 -14.94 8.85
N GLY A 9 4.89 -14.29 9.98
CA GLY A 9 3.91 -14.03 11.06
C GLY A 9 3.72 -15.23 12.00
N ALA A 10 4.74 -16.08 12.14
CA ALA A 10 4.70 -17.33 12.92
C ALA A 10 4.29 -17.15 14.39
N THR A 11 4.69 -16.05 15.03
CA THR A 11 4.29 -15.70 16.40
C THR A 11 2.91 -15.05 16.51
N GLY A 12 2.28 -14.69 15.39
CA GLY A 12 0.93 -14.13 15.36
C GLY A 12 -0.16 -15.22 15.35
N ASN A 13 -1.36 -14.87 15.83
CA ASN A 13 -2.48 -15.81 16.06
C ASN A 13 -2.79 -16.77 14.90
N THR A 14 -2.62 -16.34 13.64
CA THR A 14 -2.83 -17.18 12.47
C THR A 14 -1.61 -18.03 12.11
N GLY A 15 -0.41 -17.43 12.09
CA GLY A 15 0.83 -18.16 11.78
C GLY A 15 1.17 -19.22 12.82
N ARG A 16 0.81 -18.98 14.09
CA ARG A 16 0.90 -19.98 15.17
C ARG A 16 0.10 -21.25 14.86
N GLY A 17 -1.12 -21.10 14.32
CA GLY A 17 -1.93 -22.24 13.88
C GLY A 17 -1.28 -23.04 12.74
N VAL A 18 -0.48 -22.40 11.89
CA VAL A 18 0.35 -23.10 10.88
C VAL A 18 1.48 -23.86 11.57
N ILE A 19 2.23 -23.21 12.46
CA ILE A 19 3.39 -23.77 13.15
C ILE A 19 3.04 -24.94 14.08
N GLU A 20 1.91 -24.89 14.77
CA GLU A 20 1.45 -26.00 15.63
C GLU A 20 0.98 -27.22 14.82
N THR A 21 0.56 -27.04 13.55
CA THR A 21 -0.08 -28.07 12.72
C THR A 21 0.85 -28.67 11.65
N LEU A 22 1.59 -27.82 10.92
CA LEU A 22 2.38 -28.20 9.74
C LEU A 22 3.45 -29.27 10.02
N PRO A 23 4.24 -29.22 11.12
CA PRO A 23 5.22 -30.28 11.43
C PRO A 23 4.58 -31.66 11.62
N GLN A 24 3.35 -31.71 12.14
CA GLN A 24 2.62 -32.96 12.34
C GLN A 24 2.22 -33.55 10.97
N LEU A 25 1.60 -32.74 10.10
CA LEU A 25 1.21 -33.14 8.75
C LEU A 25 2.40 -33.57 7.88
N LEU A 26 3.54 -32.87 7.97
CA LEU A 26 4.77 -33.26 7.26
C LEU A 26 5.27 -34.63 7.74
N LYS A 27 5.31 -34.86 9.06
CA LYS A 27 5.73 -36.14 9.65
C LYS A 27 4.79 -37.29 9.27
N GLU A 28 3.49 -37.09 9.39
CA GLU A 28 2.46 -38.11 9.06
C GLU A 28 2.54 -38.56 7.60
N ASN A 29 2.86 -37.64 6.69
CA ASN A 29 3.00 -37.92 5.27
C ASN A 29 4.47 -38.20 4.84
N ASN A 30 5.37 -38.47 5.79
CA ASN A 30 6.79 -38.79 5.58
C ASN A 30 7.56 -37.76 4.72
N LYS A 31 7.28 -36.47 4.90
CA LYS A 31 7.86 -35.39 4.09
C LYS A 31 9.07 -34.76 4.75
N ASP A 32 10.24 -35.00 4.18
CA ASP A 32 11.48 -34.29 4.49
C ASP A 32 11.39 -32.84 3.99
N HIS A 33 10.96 -31.92 4.86
CA HIS A 33 10.95 -30.48 4.65
C HIS A 33 11.39 -29.77 5.93
N ARG A 34 12.16 -28.69 5.79
CA ARG A 34 12.52 -27.76 6.87
C ARG A 34 11.40 -26.74 7.06
N VAL A 35 11.03 -26.40 8.30
CA VAL A 35 10.05 -25.33 8.58
C VAL A 35 10.76 -24.14 9.25
N ILE A 36 10.81 -22.98 8.58
CA ILE A 36 11.32 -21.74 9.18
C ILE A 36 10.14 -20.92 9.71
N ALA A 37 10.14 -20.65 11.01
CA ALA A 37 9.25 -19.71 11.68
C ALA A 37 9.91 -18.32 11.75
N LEU A 38 9.34 -17.31 11.09
CA LEU A 38 9.87 -15.95 11.18
C LEU A 38 9.24 -15.14 12.30
N THR A 39 10.12 -14.53 13.11
CA THR A 39 9.77 -13.61 14.19
C THR A 39 10.48 -12.25 14.03
N ARG A 40 10.02 -11.27 14.82
CA ARG A 40 10.61 -9.93 14.92
C ARG A 40 11.57 -9.78 16.12
N SER A 41 11.58 -10.74 17.04
CA SER A 41 12.59 -10.87 18.10
C SER A 41 12.62 -12.30 18.63
N LEU A 42 13.79 -12.90 18.84
CA LEU A 42 13.93 -14.19 19.53
C LEU A 42 13.52 -14.11 21.01
N GLU A 43 13.57 -12.92 21.62
CA GLU A 43 13.37 -12.71 23.06
C GLU A 43 11.91 -12.72 23.51
N THR A 44 10.94 -12.84 22.60
CA THR A 44 9.52 -12.92 23.00
C THR A 44 9.15 -14.33 23.48
N PRO A 45 8.23 -14.47 24.46
CA PRO A 45 7.80 -15.78 24.97
C PRO A 45 7.24 -16.69 23.87
N GLU A 46 6.64 -16.12 22.82
CA GLU A 46 6.09 -16.85 21.68
C GLU A 46 7.20 -17.43 20.81
N SER A 47 8.25 -16.64 20.51
CA SER A 47 9.44 -17.11 19.79
C SER A 47 10.12 -18.25 20.55
N GLN A 48 10.35 -18.06 21.86
CA GLN A 48 10.94 -19.07 22.75
C GLN A 48 10.04 -20.29 22.98
N ALA A 49 8.75 -20.23 22.65
CA ALA A 49 7.85 -21.38 22.68
C ALA A 49 7.89 -22.16 21.36
N ILE A 50 7.98 -21.47 20.22
CA ILE A 50 8.09 -22.09 18.89
C ILE A 50 9.44 -22.81 18.71
N ASP A 51 10.53 -22.24 19.23
CA ASP A 51 11.89 -22.82 19.13
C ASP A 51 12.03 -24.20 19.81
N LYS A 52 11.06 -24.55 20.67
CA LYS A 52 10.99 -25.86 21.34
C LYS A 52 10.25 -26.92 20.53
N LEU A 53 9.70 -26.58 19.36
CA LEU A 53 8.98 -27.51 18.49
C LEU A 53 9.96 -28.27 17.58
N PRO A 54 9.92 -29.60 17.52
CA PRO A 54 10.81 -30.37 16.65
C PRO A 54 10.54 -30.05 15.17
N THR A 55 11.60 -30.00 14.37
CA THR A 55 11.60 -29.67 12.93
C THR A 55 11.20 -28.23 12.55
N VAL A 56 10.98 -27.36 13.54
CA VAL A 56 10.82 -25.91 13.32
C VAL A 56 12.11 -25.20 13.72
N GLU A 57 12.53 -24.23 12.92
CA GLU A 57 13.68 -23.34 13.16
C GLU A 57 13.17 -21.90 13.28
N VAL A 58 13.45 -21.21 14.38
CA VAL A 58 13.06 -19.81 14.55
C VAL A 58 14.17 -18.89 14.05
N ILE A 59 13.84 -18.00 13.12
CA ILE A 59 14.76 -16.95 12.67
C ILE A 59 14.15 -15.58 12.96
N GLU A 60 14.92 -14.72 13.63
CA GLU A 60 14.64 -13.30 13.74
C GLU A 60 15.04 -12.60 12.44
N LYS A 61 14.03 -12.17 11.67
CA LYS A 61 14.20 -11.46 10.40
C LYS A 61 12.93 -10.67 10.14
N ASN A 62 13.03 -9.35 10.01
CA ASN A 62 11.90 -8.55 9.56
C ASN A 62 11.52 -8.99 8.12
N TRP A 63 10.32 -9.54 7.94
CA TRP A 63 9.90 -10.15 6.69
C TRP A 63 9.92 -9.18 5.49
N THR A 64 9.76 -7.88 5.74
CA THR A 64 9.81 -6.84 4.69
C THR A 64 11.22 -6.69 4.11
N THR A 65 12.25 -7.17 4.81
CA THR A 65 13.67 -7.21 4.41
C THR A 65 14.10 -8.53 3.75
N ILE A 66 13.14 -9.38 3.35
CA ILE A 66 13.42 -10.62 2.61
C ILE A 66 13.64 -10.29 1.14
N ASP A 67 14.77 -10.75 0.61
CA ASP A 67 15.14 -10.64 -0.80
C ASP A 67 15.32 -12.02 -1.45
N VAL A 68 15.68 -11.99 -2.73
CA VAL A 68 15.87 -13.17 -3.58
C VAL A 68 16.99 -14.07 -3.07
N ASP A 69 18.07 -13.50 -2.52
CA ASP A 69 19.25 -14.26 -2.14
C ASP A 69 19.10 -14.84 -0.72
N TRP A 70 18.34 -14.17 0.16
CA TRP A 70 17.87 -14.76 1.41
C TRP A 70 16.97 -15.98 1.15
N LEU A 71 15.99 -15.87 0.24
CA LEU A 71 15.12 -16.99 -0.12
C LEU A 71 15.89 -18.18 -0.72
N LYS A 72 16.85 -17.91 -1.62
CA LYS A 72 17.71 -18.96 -2.22
C LYS A 72 18.64 -19.61 -1.21
N SER A 73 19.32 -18.82 -0.37
CA SER A 73 20.26 -19.35 0.64
C SER A 73 19.60 -20.21 1.72
N HIS A 74 18.27 -20.11 1.87
CA HIS A 74 17.47 -20.92 2.79
C HIS A 74 16.68 -22.05 2.10
N ASP A 75 16.89 -22.33 0.80
CA ASP A 75 16.18 -23.36 0.02
C ASP A 75 14.62 -23.22 0.08
N VAL A 76 14.09 -21.98 0.11
CA VAL A 76 12.65 -21.74 0.29
C VAL A 76 11.85 -22.08 -0.97
N ILE A 77 10.94 -23.07 -0.86
CA ILE A 77 10.07 -23.52 -1.96
C ILE A 77 8.58 -23.25 -1.74
N LYS A 78 8.14 -23.08 -0.49
CA LYS A 78 6.74 -22.79 -0.12
C LYS A 78 6.70 -21.69 0.94
N ILE A 79 5.71 -20.79 0.89
CA ILE A 79 5.57 -19.69 1.86
C ILE A 79 4.14 -19.64 2.42
N PHE A 80 4.01 -19.50 3.74
CA PHE A 80 2.84 -18.94 4.40
C PHE A 80 3.07 -17.46 4.73
N ILE A 81 2.05 -16.63 4.55
CA ILE A 81 2.06 -15.26 5.09
C ILE A 81 0.69 -14.84 5.64
N ALA A 82 0.70 -14.41 6.91
CA ALA A 82 -0.34 -13.57 7.50
C ALA A 82 0.16 -12.10 7.52
N PRO A 83 -0.18 -11.28 6.50
CA PRO A 83 0.27 -9.90 6.43
C PRO A 83 -0.47 -9.01 7.44
N HIS A 84 0.14 -7.89 7.82
CA HIS A 84 -0.51 -6.90 8.68
C HIS A 84 -1.40 -5.93 7.88
N ILE A 85 -2.44 -5.37 8.51
CA ILE A 85 -3.37 -4.41 7.87
C ILE A 85 -2.85 -2.95 7.86
N LYS A 86 -1.52 -2.74 7.81
CA LYS A 86 -0.94 -1.39 7.75
C LYS A 86 -1.05 -0.79 6.35
N LEU A 87 -0.95 0.55 6.26
CA LEU A 87 -1.02 1.31 5.00
C LEU A 87 -0.02 0.84 3.93
N GLN A 88 1.09 0.24 4.36
CA GLN A 88 2.21 -0.22 3.54
C GLN A 88 2.04 -1.63 2.94
N GLN A 89 1.04 -2.41 3.39
CA GLN A 89 0.95 -3.85 3.13
C GLN A 89 1.02 -4.25 1.66
N PHE A 90 0.31 -3.56 0.75
CA PHE A 90 0.38 -3.85 -0.70
C PHE A 90 1.83 -3.76 -1.22
N THR A 91 2.58 -2.77 -0.76
CA THR A 91 3.95 -2.48 -1.20
C THR A 91 4.92 -3.56 -0.73
N GLU A 92 4.84 -3.93 0.55
CA GLU A 92 5.74 -4.91 1.17
C GLU A 92 5.40 -6.34 0.73
N GLU A 93 4.11 -6.68 0.63
CA GLU A 93 3.65 -8.00 0.17
C GLU A 93 3.93 -8.21 -1.33
N SER A 94 3.74 -7.19 -2.17
CA SER A 94 4.15 -7.27 -3.59
C SER A 94 5.67 -7.40 -3.77
N GLN A 95 6.47 -6.82 -2.87
CA GLN A 95 7.93 -6.95 -2.92
C GLN A 95 8.38 -8.37 -2.56
N LEU A 96 7.77 -8.97 -1.52
CA LEU A 96 7.99 -10.38 -1.18
C LEU A 96 7.62 -11.31 -2.34
N TYR A 97 6.51 -11.07 -3.04
CA TYR A 97 6.06 -11.95 -4.12
C TYR A 97 6.90 -11.83 -5.40
N LEU A 98 7.41 -10.63 -5.71
CA LEU A 98 8.42 -10.49 -6.77
C LEU A 98 9.70 -11.25 -6.39
N ALA A 99 10.21 -11.07 -5.16
CA ALA A 99 11.39 -11.81 -4.68
C ALA A 99 11.15 -13.34 -4.67
N SER A 100 9.93 -13.78 -4.38
CA SER A 100 9.51 -15.19 -4.42
C SER A 100 9.51 -15.75 -5.85
N LEU A 101 8.99 -14.99 -6.81
CA LEU A 101 9.00 -15.34 -8.24
C LEU A 101 10.45 -15.45 -8.77
N GLU A 102 11.31 -14.48 -8.44
CA GLU A 102 12.73 -14.46 -8.85
C GLU A 102 13.61 -15.49 -8.12
N ALA A 103 13.27 -15.85 -6.88
CA ALA A 103 13.88 -16.98 -6.17
C ALA A 103 13.38 -18.34 -6.68
N GLY A 104 12.27 -18.36 -7.43
CA GLY A 104 11.66 -19.58 -7.94
C GLY A 104 10.89 -20.38 -6.89
N VAL A 105 10.35 -19.72 -5.87
CA VAL A 105 9.37 -20.28 -4.92
C VAL A 105 8.21 -20.89 -5.71
N LYS A 106 7.70 -22.05 -5.29
CA LYS A 106 6.71 -22.82 -6.05
C LYS A 106 5.28 -22.50 -5.68
N TYR A 107 5.01 -22.22 -4.41
CA TYR A 107 3.65 -22.06 -3.88
C TYR A 107 3.58 -21.10 -2.68
N ILE A 108 2.55 -20.25 -2.64
CA ILE A 108 2.27 -19.33 -1.53
C ILE A 108 0.83 -19.52 -1.03
N VAL A 109 0.67 -19.68 0.27
CA VAL A 109 -0.63 -19.55 0.94
C VAL A 109 -0.65 -18.24 1.70
N ARG A 110 -1.46 -17.28 1.21
CA ARG A 110 -1.58 -15.95 1.82
C ARG A 110 -2.91 -15.77 2.52
N VAL A 111 -2.88 -15.02 3.62
CA VAL A 111 -4.11 -14.53 4.26
C VAL A 111 -4.54 -13.23 3.56
N SER A 112 -5.84 -13.13 3.32
CA SER A 112 -6.55 -12.00 2.75
C SER A 112 -7.53 -11.46 3.81
N THR A 113 -8.59 -10.79 3.38
CA THR A 113 -9.68 -10.41 4.27
C THR A 113 -11.03 -11.00 3.82
N PHE A 114 -12.07 -10.72 4.60
CA PHE A 114 -13.44 -11.14 4.36
C PHE A 114 -13.90 -10.79 2.96
N LYS A 115 -14.51 -11.76 2.26
CA LYS A 115 -14.79 -11.66 0.81
C LYS A 115 -15.58 -10.41 0.41
N HIS A 116 -16.54 -9.97 1.24
CA HIS A 116 -17.35 -8.77 0.97
C HIS A 116 -16.60 -7.45 1.24
N PHE A 117 -15.40 -7.52 1.83
CA PHE A 117 -14.46 -6.40 1.88
C PHE A 117 -13.42 -6.44 0.74
N THR A 118 -13.26 -7.53 0.00
CA THR A 118 -12.16 -7.71 -0.98
C THR A 118 -12.60 -7.28 -2.39
N SER A 119 -12.80 -5.96 -2.58
CA SER A 119 -13.23 -5.35 -3.86
C SER A 119 -12.43 -4.05 -4.15
N PRO A 120 -12.42 -3.52 -5.40
CA PRO A 120 -11.73 -2.27 -5.72
C PRO A 120 -12.41 -1.05 -5.09
N THR A 121 -13.73 -1.17 -4.87
CA THR A 121 -14.61 -0.16 -4.28
C THR A 121 -14.79 -0.28 -2.77
N SER A 122 -14.12 -1.25 -2.14
CA SER A 122 -14.28 -1.50 -0.71
C SER A 122 -14.01 -0.24 0.11
N PRO A 123 -14.95 0.21 0.97
CA PRO A 123 -14.73 1.39 1.80
C PRO A 123 -13.50 1.20 2.68
N LEU A 124 -13.30 -0.03 3.19
CA LEU A 124 -12.14 -0.46 3.96
C LEU A 124 -10.90 -0.50 3.07
N PHE A 125 -9.90 0.32 3.41
CA PHE A 125 -8.68 0.43 2.62
C PHE A 125 -7.92 -0.90 2.50
N TYR A 126 -7.85 -1.70 3.58
CA TYR A 126 -7.18 -3.01 3.55
C TYR A 126 -7.93 -4.01 2.65
N GLY A 127 -9.25 -3.85 2.50
CA GLY A 127 -10.03 -4.58 1.51
C GLY A 127 -9.56 -4.33 0.08
N ARG A 128 -9.34 -3.06 -0.28
CA ARG A 128 -8.75 -2.68 -1.58
C ARG A 128 -7.31 -3.16 -1.73
N GLN A 129 -6.49 -3.07 -0.67
CA GLN A 129 -5.11 -3.57 -0.72
C GLN A 129 -5.09 -5.08 -1.00
N HIS A 130 -5.87 -5.87 -0.27
CA HIS A 130 -5.97 -7.32 -0.45
C HIS A 130 -6.51 -7.68 -1.85
N TRP A 131 -7.52 -6.96 -2.35
CA TRP A 131 -8.00 -7.08 -3.74
C TRP A 131 -6.88 -6.80 -4.74
N ALA A 132 -6.10 -5.73 -4.56
CA ALA A 132 -5.02 -5.37 -5.46
C ALA A 132 -3.90 -6.42 -5.48
N VAL A 133 -3.57 -7.02 -4.33
CA VAL A 133 -2.61 -8.15 -4.27
C VAL A 133 -3.18 -9.44 -4.87
N GLU A 134 -4.49 -9.72 -4.74
CA GLU A 134 -5.11 -10.85 -5.45
C GLU A 134 -5.12 -10.64 -6.96
N ASN A 135 -5.26 -9.41 -7.44
CA ASN A 135 -5.18 -9.07 -8.87
C ASN A 135 -3.74 -9.12 -9.38
N LEU A 136 -2.77 -8.61 -8.61
CA LEU A 136 -1.33 -8.72 -8.89
C LEU A 136 -0.90 -10.18 -9.14
N LEU A 137 -1.23 -11.07 -8.20
CA LEU A 137 -0.95 -12.51 -8.32
C LEU A 137 -1.78 -13.18 -9.44
N SER A 138 -2.85 -12.55 -9.93
CA SER A 138 -3.64 -13.04 -11.05
C SER A 138 -3.08 -12.62 -12.43
N GLN A 139 -1.98 -11.86 -12.51
CA GLN A 139 -1.37 -11.45 -13.78
C GLN A 139 -0.46 -12.53 -14.38
N PRO A 140 -0.29 -12.61 -15.72
CA PRO A 140 0.47 -13.67 -16.38
C PRO A 140 1.94 -13.79 -15.95
N GLU A 141 2.56 -12.67 -15.55
CA GLU A 141 3.94 -12.64 -15.08
C GLU A 141 4.14 -13.50 -13.82
N PHE A 142 3.09 -13.72 -13.02
CA PHE A 142 3.10 -14.55 -11.82
C PHE A 142 2.71 -16.02 -12.09
N ASP A 143 2.46 -16.44 -13.34
CA ASP A 143 2.01 -17.82 -13.65
C ASP A 143 2.97 -18.95 -13.21
N LYS A 144 4.24 -18.62 -12.93
CA LYS A 144 5.24 -19.56 -12.40
C LYS A 144 5.19 -19.71 -10.86
N LEU A 145 4.53 -18.80 -10.16
CA LEU A 145 4.37 -18.76 -8.71
C LEU A 145 2.93 -19.17 -8.37
N ASN A 146 2.71 -20.42 -7.97
CA ASN A 146 1.36 -20.88 -7.62
C ASN A 146 0.94 -20.21 -6.31
N TRP A 147 -0.36 -19.94 -6.13
CA TRP A 147 -0.84 -19.32 -4.89
C TRP A 147 -2.27 -19.68 -4.54
N THR A 148 -2.60 -19.55 -3.25
CA THR A 148 -3.97 -19.60 -2.72
C THR A 148 -4.18 -18.43 -1.78
N SER A 149 -5.29 -17.71 -1.96
CA SER A 149 -5.75 -16.64 -1.08
C SER A 149 -6.81 -17.18 -0.12
N LEU A 150 -6.55 -17.09 1.18
CA LEU A 150 -7.52 -17.40 2.23
C LEU A 150 -8.29 -16.13 2.57
N GLN A 151 -9.61 -16.13 2.37
CA GLN A 151 -10.52 -15.02 2.66
C GLN A 151 -11.31 -15.32 3.94
N PRO A 152 -10.73 -15.08 5.13
CA PRO A 152 -11.39 -15.33 6.41
C PRO A 152 -12.53 -14.35 6.66
N ASN A 153 -13.62 -14.86 7.22
CA ASN A 153 -14.72 -14.08 7.77
C ASN A 153 -14.28 -13.31 9.02
N LEU A 154 -15.23 -12.74 9.76
CA LEU A 154 -14.96 -11.89 10.92
C LEU A 154 -14.07 -12.59 11.96
N TYR A 155 -12.87 -12.08 12.18
CA TYR A 155 -11.97 -12.63 13.19
C TYR A 155 -12.49 -12.37 14.60
N GLY A 156 -12.57 -13.43 15.41
CA GLY A 156 -12.99 -13.32 16.81
C GLY A 156 -12.21 -12.24 17.56
N SER A 157 -10.89 -12.17 17.34
CA SER A 157 -9.95 -11.21 17.97
C SER A 157 -10.37 -9.74 17.91
N THR A 158 -11.22 -9.36 16.96
CA THR A 158 -11.83 -8.03 16.89
C THR A 158 -13.24 -8.03 17.48
N PHE A 159 -14.12 -8.93 17.01
CA PHE A 159 -15.56 -8.85 17.27
C PHE A 159 -16.00 -9.32 18.67
N LEU A 160 -15.14 -10.03 19.40
CA LEU A 160 -15.43 -10.58 20.72
C LEU A 160 -14.65 -9.86 21.84
N ASN A 161 -13.83 -8.86 21.52
CA ASN A 161 -12.87 -8.27 22.45
C ASN A 161 -13.57 -7.46 23.55
N SER A 162 -14.63 -6.73 23.22
CA SER A 162 -15.44 -6.02 24.21
C SER A 162 -16.10 -6.98 25.20
N THR A 163 -16.66 -8.09 24.71
CA THR A 163 -17.22 -9.17 25.54
C THR A 163 -16.16 -9.79 26.47
N ALA A 164 -15.00 -10.16 25.93
CA ALA A 164 -13.88 -10.69 26.73
C ALA A 164 -13.33 -9.68 27.75
N SER A 165 -13.34 -8.38 27.41
CA SER A 165 -12.95 -7.28 28.31
C SER A 165 -13.98 -7.02 29.42
N TRP A 166 -15.27 -7.11 29.11
CA TRP A 166 -16.35 -7.01 30.10
C TRP A 166 -16.27 -8.17 31.11
N ILE A 167 -16.12 -9.41 30.64
CA ILE A 167 -15.93 -10.61 31.49
C ILE A 167 -14.70 -10.45 32.41
N LYS A 168 -13.58 -9.93 31.87
CA LYS A 168 -12.37 -9.55 32.64
C LYS A 168 -12.70 -8.60 33.79
N THR A 169 -13.36 -7.48 33.47
CA THR A 169 -13.66 -6.40 34.41
C THR A 169 -14.65 -6.86 35.49
N TYR A 170 -15.70 -7.58 35.10
CA TYR A 170 -16.64 -8.16 36.05
C TYR A 170 -15.95 -9.12 37.02
N ARG A 171 -15.19 -10.11 36.52
CA ARG A 171 -14.44 -11.07 37.35
C ARG A 171 -13.44 -10.41 38.31
N LYS A 172 -12.90 -9.25 37.95
CA LYS A 172 -11.94 -8.48 38.77
C LYS A 172 -12.60 -7.57 39.81
N THR A 173 -13.85 -7.12 39.60
CA THR A 173 -14.43 -6.00 40.36
C THR A 173 -15.84 -6.24 40.92
N GLY A 174 -16.57 -7.24 40.42
CA GLY A 174 -17.99 -7.46 40.72
C GLY A 174 -18.95 -6.40 40.18
N LYS A 175 -18.46 -5.42 39.39
CA LYS A 175 -19.27 -4.31 38.87
C LYS A 175 -19.81 -4.59 37.47
N THR A 176 -21.05 -4.15 37.24
CA THR A 176 -21.77 -4.22 35.96
C THR A 176 -21.76 -2.86 35.26
N ASP A 177 -20.76 -2.62 34.43
CA ASP A 177 -20.82 -1.55 33.42
C ASP A 177 -21.59 -2.04 32.17
N LYS A 178 -21.90 -1.13 31.24
CA LYS A 178 -22.57 -1.47 29.97
C LYS A 178 -21.74 -2.48 29.16
N LEU A 179 -22.37 -3.53 28.64
CA LEU A 179 -21.76 -4.46 27.69
C LEU A 179 -21.93 -3.93 26.26
N ASN A 180 -20.83 -3.45 25.68
CA ASN A 180 -20.80 -2.97 24.30
C ASN A 180 -20.47 -4.11 23.34
N ILE A 181 -21.23 -4.25 22.25
CA ILE A 181 -21.11 -5.35 21.27
C ILE A 181 -21.11 -4.77 19.85
N ILE A 182 -20.13 -5.19 19.04
CA ILE A 182 -19.94 -4.70 17.66
C ILE A 182 -20.98 -5.31 16.69
N LEU A 183 -21.42 -6.54 16.95
CA LEU A 183 -22.53 -7.15 16.21
C LEU A 183 -23.86 -6.43 16.47
N ASP A 184 -24.78 -6.60 15.53
CA ASP A 184 -26.19 -6.33 15.75
C ASP A 184 -26.82 -7.40 16.67
N GLY A 185 -27.92 -7.07 17.35
CA GLY A 185 -28.55 -7.94 18.34
C GLY A 185 -29.16 -9.22 17.77
N ASP A 186 -29.65 -9.22 16.53
CA ASP A 186 -30.38 -10.33 15.90
C ASP A 186 -29.74 -10.85 14.60
N THR A 187 -28.81 -10.08 14.01
CA THR A 187 -28.16 -10.45 12.74
C THR A 187 -27.05 -11.49 12.97
N PRO A 188 -27.09 -12.65 12.29
CA PRO A 188 -26.08 -13.70 12.43
C PRO A 188 -24.76 -13.38 11.71
N ALA A 189 -23.65 -13.79 12.32
CA ALA A 189 -22.31 -13.76 11.73
C ALA A 189 -21.46 -14.98 12.13
N ALA A 190 -20.73 -15.54 11.17
CA ALA A 190 -19.93 -16.76 11.33
C ALA A 190 -18.47 -16.46 11.73
N ILE A 191 -18.27 -16.04 12.98
CA ILE A 191 -16.99 -15.55 13.52
C ILE A 191 -15.92 -16.65 13.55
N ILE A 192 -14.79 -16.42 12.86
CA ILE A 192 -13.72 -17.40 12.67
C ILE A 192 -12.52 -17.17 13.60
N SER A 193 -11.96 -18.27 14.12
CA SER A 193 -10.71 -18.24 14.86
C SER A 193 -9.50 -18.11 13.93
N PRO A 194 -8.54 -17.19 14.19
CA PRO A 194 -7.31 -17.09 13.42
C PRO A 194 -6.49 -18.39 13.43
N ALA A 195 -6.54 -19.17 14.51
CA ALA A 195 -5.85 -20.45 14.58
C ALA A 195 -6.40 -21.49 13.57
N ASP A 196 -7.69 -21.46 13.25
CA ASP A 196 -8.31 -22.35 12.25
C ASP A 196 -7.90 -21.97 10.82
N VAL A 197 -7.73 -20.67 10.54
CA VAL A 197 -7.14 -20.20 9.28
C VAL A 197 -5.70 -20.69 9.13
N GLY A 198 -4.96 -20.77 10.23
CA GLY A 198 -3.62 -21.39 10.27
C GLY A 198 -3.64 -22.90 9.98
N VAL A 199 -4.63 -23.64 10.49
CA VAL A 199 -4.82 -25.06 10.18
C VAL A 199 -5.06 -25.28 8.68
N VAL A 200 -5.98 -24.51 8.07
CA VAL A 200 -6.21 -24.55 6.61
C VAL A 200 -4.92 -24.26 5.84
N GLY A 201 -4.15 -23.26 6.29
CA GLY A 201 -2.84 -22.92 5.73
C GLY A 201 -1.84 -24.08 5.78
N ALA A 202 -1.71 -24.74 6.94
CA ALA A 202 -0.83 -25.90 7.11
C ALA A 202 -1.19 -27.06 6.17
N HIS A 203 -2.47 -27.40 6.05
CA HIS A 203 -2.92 -28.45 5.13
C HIS A 203 -2.56 -28.13 3.67
N LEU A 204 -2.87 -26.92 3.21
CA LEU A 204 -2.51 -26.46 1.85
C LEU A 204 -1.00 -26.51 1.60
N LEU A 205 -0.18 -26.10 2.56
CA LEU A 205 1.29 -26.14 2.44
C LEU A 205 1.83 -27.59 2.46
N SER A 206 1.19 -28.48 3.21
CA SER A 206 1.56 -29.90 3.28
C SER A 206 1.21 -30.69 2.00
N ALA A 207 0.31 -30.19 1.15
CA ALA A 207 -0.14 -30.86 -0.06
C ALA A 207 0.99 -31.16 -1.07
N ASP A 208 0.91 -32.32 -1.73
CA ASP A 208 1.78 -32.70 -2.86
C ASP A 208 1.36 -31.96 -4.12
N ASP A 209 0.13 -32.16 -4.56
CA ASP A 209 -0.48 -31.34 -5.61
C ASP A 209 -1.18 -30.13 -4.99
N TYR A 210 -0.46 -29.02 -4.97
CA TYR A 210 -0.98 -27.68 -4.66
C TYR A 210 -1.50 -26.94 -5.91
N LYS A 211 -1.35 -27.48 -7.12
CA LYS A 211 -1.79 -26.82 -8.36
C LYS A 211 -3.31 -26.81 -8.49
N GLN A 212 -3.99 -27.82 -7.96
CA GLN A 212 -5.46 -27.83 -7.81
C GLN A 212 -6.00 -26.65 -6.98
N HIS A 213 -5.16 -26.02 -6.16
CA HIS A 213 -5.50 -24.84 -5.34
C HIS A 213 -4.97 -23.52 -5.94
N ASN A 214 -4.29 -23.56 -7.09
CA ASN A 214 -3.66 -22.38 -7.68
C ASN A 214 -4.71 -21.34 -8.13
N ARG A 215 -4.43 -20.05 -7.84
CA ARG A 215 -5.31 -18.88 -8.03
C ARG A 215 -6.63 -18.93 -7.26
N ALA A 216 -6.81 -19.91 -6.36
CA ALA A 216 -8.03 -20.06 -5.59
C ALA A 216 -8.18 -18.97 -4.52
N ARG A 217 -9.44 -18.64 -4.22
CA ARG A 217 -9.86 -17.67 -3.20
C ARG A 217 -10.84 -18.40 -2.27
N TYR A 218 -10.33 -19.01 -1.20
CA TYR A 218 -11.14 -19.84 -0.32
C TYR A 218 -11.75 -19.01 0.80
N ILE A 219 -13.07 -19.00 0.85
CA ILE A 219 -13.85 -18.35 1.90
C ILE A 219 -13.77 -19.24 3.13
N LEU A 220 -13.36 -18.68 4.27
CA LEU A 220 -13.25 -19.40 5.55
C LEU A 220 -14.19 -18.76 6.58
N ALA A 221 -15.10 -19.53 7.17
CA ALA A 221 -16.06 -19.06 8.16
C ALA A 221 -16.00 -19.90 9.44
N GLY A 222 -16.43 -19.32 10.57
CA GLY A 222 -16.59 -20.04 11.84
C GLY A 222 -17.52 -21.25 11.71
N PRO A 223 -17.51 -22.18 12.69
CA PRO A 223 -18.34 -23.39 12.65
C PRO A 223 -19.85 -23.12 12.84
N GLU A 224 -20.21 -21.91 13.30
CA GLU A 224 -21.53 -21.54 13.79
C GLU A 224 -21.85 -20.07 13.42
N ASP A 225 -23.12 -19.76 13.24
CA ASP A 225 -23.63 -18.38 13.16
C ASP A 225 -23.99 -17.89 14.57
N VAL A 226 -23.47 -16.73 15.00
CA VAL A 226 -23.84 -16.08 16.28
C VAL A 226 -24.44 -14.69 16.08
N THR A 227 -25.35 -14.29 16.97
CA THR A 227 -25.88 -12.93 17.05
C THR A 227 -25.26 -12.16 18.22
N GLY A 228 -25.46 -10.83 18.27
CA GLY A 228 -25.10 -10.03 19.44
C GLY A 228 -25.76 -10.53 20.73
N LYS A 229 -27.02 -11.00 20.68
CA LYS A 229 -27.70 -11.57 21.86
C LYS A 229 -27.03 -12.85 22.37
N ASP A 230 -26.40 -13.64 21.51
CA ASP A 230 -25.66 -14.84 21.92
C ASP A 230 -24.34 -14.47 22.62
N LEU A 231 -23.69 -13.38 22.21
CA LEU A 231 -22.54 -12.83 22.92
C LEU A 231 -22.89 -12.33 24.33
N VAL A 232 -24.12 -11.85 24.56
CA VAL A 232 -24.62 -11.54 25.91
C VAL A 232 -24.76 -12.83 26.74
N LYS A 233 -25.44 -13.86 26.22
CA LYS A 233 -25.59 -15.16 26.92
C LYS A 233 -24.25 -15.74 27.34
N LEU A 234 -23.26 -15.76 26.43
CA LEU A 234 -21.91 -16.22 26.71
C LEU A 234 -21.21 -15.38 27.80
N ALA A 235 -21.45 -14.07 27.86
CA ALA A 235 -20.93 -13.22 28.95
C ALA A 235 -21.60 -13.52 30.29
N GLU A 236 -22.91 -13.78 30.30
CA GLU A 236 -23.64 -14.24 31.50
C GLU A 236 -23.10 -15.60 31.97
N GLU A 237 -22.92 -16.57 31.08
CA GLU A 237 -22.36 -17.89 31.38
C GLU A 237 -20.93 -17.81 31.94
N PHE A 238 -20.07 -16.98 31.34
CA PHE A 238 -18.69 -16.79 31.81
C PHE A 238 -18.58 -16.04 33.16
N THR A 239 -19.66 -15.47 33.69
CA THR A 239 -19.64 -14.66 34.93
C THR A 239 -20.65 -15.09 35.99
N ASN A 240 -21.63 -15.92 35.63
CA ASN A 240 -22.83 -16.23 36.41
C ASN A 240 -23.58 -14.96 36.88
N ALA A 241 -23.63 -13.93 36.03
CA ALA A 241 -24.26 -12.64 36.30
C ALA A 241 -25.25 -12.26 35.19
N LYS A 242 -26.22 -11.40 35.50
CA LYS A 242 -27.19 -10.87 34.52
C LYS A 242 -26.76 -9.51 33.97
N ILE A 243 -27.06 -9.27 32.68
CA ILE A 243 -26.56 -8.11 31.94
C ILE A 243 -27.74 -7.33 31.32
N ASP A 244 -28.34 -6.45 32.13
CA ASP A 244 -29.53 -5.67 31.75
C ASP A 244 -29.20 -4.41 30.92
N ASN A 245 -27.91 -4.09 30.71
CA ASN A 245 -27.45 -2.87 30.02
C ASN A 245 -26.46 -3.25 28.91
N VAL A 246 -26.96 -3.31 27.67
CA VAL A 246 -26.23 -3.75 26.48
C VAL A 246 -26.37 -2.73 25.36
N GLU A 247 -25.31 -2.50 24.59
CA GLU A 247 -25.34 -1.70 23.36
C GLU A 247 -24.81 -2.52 22.18
N TYR A 248 -25.69 -2.79 21.22
CA TYR A 248 -25.35 -3.45 19.95
C TYR A 248 -24.91 -2.43 18.90
N ARG A 249 -24.24 -2.91 17.83
CA ARG A 249 -23.67 -2.08 16.75
C ARG A 249 -22.65 -1.04 17.24
N PHE A 250 -21.97 -1.31 18.35
CA PHE A 250 -21.04 -0.37 18.99
C PHE A 250 -19.84 0.00 18.10
N THR A 251 -19.66 1.29 17.85
CA THR A 251 -18.62 1.84 16.95
C THR A 251 -17.52 2.66 17.63
N ASP A 252 -17.66 3.16 18.86
CA ASP A 252 -16.65 4.09 19.45
C ASP A 252 -15.23 3.51 19.53
N TRP A 253 -15.06 2.19 19.53
CA TRP A 253 -13.75 1.55 19.43
C TRP A 253 -12.99 1.91 18.14
N ILE A 254 -13.70 2.29 17.07
CA ILE A 254 -13.13 2.70 15.78
C ILE A 254 -12.36 4.01 15.94
N LYS A 255 -12.81 4.93 16.83
CA LYS A 255 -12.08 6.17 17.18
C LYS A 255 -10.73 5.88 17.82
N ASN A 256 -10.62 4.79 18.60
CA ASN A 256 -9.36 4.35 19.20
C ASN A 256 -8.39 3.71 18.20
N LEU A 257 -8.79 3.49 16.94
CA LEU A 257 -7.86 3.01 15.92
C LEU A 257 -6.77 4.03 15.58
N THR A 258 -6.93 5.31 15.92
CA THR A 258 -5.85 6.31 15.86
C THR A 258 -4.75 6.03 16.87
N ALA A 259 -5.12 5.64 18.09
CA ALA A 259 -4.23 5.25 19.17
C ALA A 259 -3.55 3.89 18.95
N ILE A 260 -4.15 2.99 18.12
CA ILE A 260 -3.36 1.88 17.58
C ILE A 260 -2.44 2.40 16.48
N GLY A 261 -3.01 3.05 15.47
CA GLY A 261 -2.28 3.62 14.34
C GLY A 261 -2.92 3.35 12.98
N LEU A 262 -4.16 3.75 12.82
CA LEU A 262 -4.74 4.07 11.54
C LEU A 262 -4.93 5.59 11.57
N PRO A 263 -4.42 6.35 10.58
CA PRO A 263 -4.48 7.81 10.63
C PRO A 263 -5.95 8.25 10.61
N GLU A 264 -6.27 9.33 11.32
CA GLU A 264 -7.65 9.83 11.56
C GLU A 264 -8.54 9.82 10.31
N ASN A 265 -7.94 10.04 9.15
CA ASN A 265 -8.64 10.04 7.88
C ASN A 265 -9.22 8.71 7.40
N VAL A 266 -8.73 7.54 7.83
CA VAL A 266 -9.31 6.23 7.45
C VAL A 266 -10.30 5.70 8.49
N ILE A 267 -10.56 6.47 9.55
CA ILE A 267 -11.51 6.10 10.60
C ILE A 267 -12.96 6.04 10.04
N PRO A 268 -13.46 7.03 9.26
CA PRO A 268 -14.80 6.95 8.66
C PRO A 268 -14.94 5.81 7.64
N ASN A 269 -13.85 5.43 6.96
CA ASN A 269 -13.83 4.26 6.07
C ASN A 269 -14.08 2.94 6.82
N VAL A 270 -13.69 2.86 8.10
CA VAL A 270 -13.97 1.69 8.95
C VAL A 270 -15.41 1.73 9.48
N GLU A 271 -15.92 2.90 9.85
CA GLU A 271 -17.32 3.08 10.29
C GLU A 271 -18.31 2.77 9.17
N SER A 272 -18.08 3.27 7.95
CA SER A 272 -18.89 2.94 6.77
C SER A 272 -18.82 1.45 6.43
N GLY A 273 -17.61 0.89 6.38
CA GLY A 273 -17.39 -0.50 5.96
C GLY A 273 -17.95 -1.56 6.90
N ILE A 274 -18.07 -1.29 8.20
CA ILE A 274 -18.58 -2.29 9.15
C ILE A 274 -20.09 -2.54 9.00
N SER A 275 -20.83 -1.58 8.44
CA SER A 275 -22.29 -1.63 8.29
C SER A 275 -22.78 -2.86 7.52
N ILE A 276 -21.99 -3.39 6.58
CA ILE A 276 -22.33 -4.57 5.77
C ILE A 276 -22.54 -5.84 6.62
N ILE A 277 -21.93 -5.92 7.80
CA ILE A 277 -22.10 -7.03 8.75
C ILE A 277 -23.51 -7.03 9.34
N TRP A 278 -24.04 -5.86 9.68
CA TRP A 278 -25.41 -5.68 10.17
C TRP A 278 -26.48 -5.90 9.08
N HIS A 279 -26.06 -6.23 7.84
CA HIS A 279 -26.91 -6.68 6.74
C HIS A 279 -26.72 -8.18 6.43
N GLY A 280 -26.28 -8.97 7.42
CA GLY A 280 -26.23 -10.45 7.37
C GLY A 280 -25.17 -11.06 6.47
N GLN A 281 -24.34 -10.24 5.80
CA GLN A 281 -23.35 -10.70 4.82
C GLN A 281 -22.24 -11.56 5.43
N ALA A 282 -22.04 -11.49 6.75
CA ALA A 282 -21.09 -12.31 7.49
C ALA A 282 -21.63 -13.69 7.92
N SER A 283 -22.90 -14.01 7.65
CA SER A 283 -23.50 -15.30 8.04
C SER A 283 -23.00 -16.49 7.20
N LEU A 284 -23.16 -17.73 7.70
CA LEU A 284 -22.87 -18.95 6.92
C LEU A 284 -23.66 -19.00 5.60
N SER A 285 -24.87 -18.43 5.57
CA SER A 285 -25.71 -18.38 4.37
C SER A 285 -25.12 -17.51 3.25
N GLN A 286 -24.40 -16.44 3.60
CA GLN A 286 -23.85 -15.48 2.65
C GLN A 286 -22.35 -15.75 2.38
N ALA A 287 -21.59 -16.12 3.42
CA ALA A 287 -20.14 -16.23 3.40
C ALA A 287 -19.61 -17.53 4.04
N GLY A 288 -20.36 -18.62 3.94
CA GLY A 288 -19.94 -19.95 4.40
C GLY A 288 -18.68 -20.51 3.72
N ASN A 289 -18.12 -21.55 4.34
CA ASN A 289 -16.86 -22.20 3.93
C ASN A 289 -16.89 -22.72 2.47
N SER A 290 -15.79 -22.50 1.73
CA SER A 290 -15.56 -23.08 0.40
C SER A 290 -15.61 -24.62 0.41
N LYS A 291 -16.14 -25.23 -0.66
CA LYS A 291 -16.32 -26.70 -0.75
C LYS A 291 -15.01 -27.46 -0.88
N GLU A 292 -13.96 -26.77 -1.29
CA GLU A 292 -12.64 -27.31 -1.58
C GLU A 292 -11.83 -27.54 -0.29
N ILE A 293 -12.17 -26.86 0.81
CA ILE A 293 -11.44 -26.93 2.11
C ILE A 293 -12.02 -27.96 3.11
N GLN A 294 -12.82 -28.93 2.65
CA GLN A 294 -13.47 -29.92 3.52
C GLN A 294 -12.46 -30.77 4.33
N PHE A 295 -11.19 -30.84 3.89
CA PHE A 295 -10.10 -31.46 4.63
C PHE A 295 -9.74 -30.74 5.95
N ALA A 296 -10.09 -29.45 6.11
CA ALA A 296 -9.70 -28.62 7.25
C ALA A 296 -10.76 -27.54 7.60
N LEU A 297 -12.05 -27.90 7.66
CA LEU A 297 -13.07 -26.96 8.13
C LEU A 297 -12.74 -26.38 9.52
N PRO A 298 -12.95 -25.07 9.75
CA PRO A 298 -12.86 -24.44 11.08
C PRO A 298 -13.76 -25.11 12.13
N LYS A 299 -13.35 -25.07 13.40
CA LYS A 299 -13.95 -25.83 14.51
C LYS A 299 -14.01 -25.08 15.84
N ARG A 300 -13.23 -24.01 16.03
CA ARG A 300 -13.17 -23.27 17.30
C ARG A 300 -14.38 -22.36 17.42
N THR A 301 -15.18 -22.59 18.46
CA THR A 301 -16.41 -21.82 18.73
C THR A 301 -16.12 -20.38 19.14
N VAL A 302 -17.14 -19.55 19.21
CA VAL A 302 -17.07 -18.19 19.77
C VAL A 302 -16.78 -18.21 21.28
N HIS A 303 -17.31 -19.21 22.00
CA HIS A 303 -16.98 -19.47 23.40
C HIS A 303 -15.47 -19.71 23.60
N ASP A 304 -14.85 -20.55 22.77
CA ASP A 304 -13.40 -20.84 22.84
C ASP A 304 -12.54 -19.59 22.59
N GLN A 305 -13.01 -18.70 21.70
CA GLN A 305 -12.31 -17.48 21.33
C GLN A 305 -12.39 -16.41 22.42
N ILE A 306 -13.57 -16.17 23.01
CA ILE A 306 -13.75 -15.23 24.15
C ILE A 306 -12.78 -15.56 25.30
N LYS A 307 -12.60 -16.86 25.59
CA LYS A 307 -11.70 -17.35 26.64
C LYS A 307 -10.22 -17.00 26.39
N ALA A 308 -9.79 -16.93 25.13
CA ALA A 308 -8.40 -16.68 24.75
C ALA A 308 -8.06 -15.18 24.61
N MET A 309 -9.02 -14.34 24.22
CA MET A 309 -8.79 -12.96 23.78
C MET A 309 -8.63 -11.93 24.91
N ILE A 310 -7.79 -12.23 25.89
CA ILE A 310 -7.77 -11.47 27.14
C ILE A 310 -6.74 -10.28 27.10
N GLU A 311 -6.33 -9.79 25.89
CA GLU A 311 -5.08 -8.99 25.59
C GLU A 311 -5.21 -7.65 24.76
N GLY A 312 -4.32 -7.31 23.77
CA GLY A 312 -3.96 -5.92 23.29
C GLY A 312 -3.79 -5.57 21.77
N ALA A 313 -3.00 -4.51 21.39
CA ALA A 313 -3.12 -3.73 20.09
C ALA A 313 -1.82 -2.95 19.53
N THR A 314 -1.74 -2.44 18.24
CA THR A 314 -0.79 -1.37 17.63
C THR A 314 -0.87 -1.08 16.06
N GLY A 315 -0.15 -0.07 15.44
CA GLY A 315 -0.25 0.41 14.00
C GLY A 315 0.80 1.43 13.33
N ASN A 316 0.33 2.36 12.44
CA ASN A 316 0.78 3.72 11.89
C ASN A 316 1.96 3.94 10.85
N THR A 317 2.24 5.04 10.04
CA THR A 317 1.67 6.42 9.62
C THR A 317 2.33 6.99 8.28
N GLY A 318 1.92 8.14 7.62
CA GLY A 318 2.77 9.11 6.78
C GLY A 318 2.28 9.68 5.38
N LYS A 319 2.46 11.00 4.97
CA LYS A 319 1.68 11.78 3.90
C LYS A 319 2.25 13.12 3.20
N GLY A 320 1.84 13.58 1.96
CA GLY A 320 1.86 15.03 1.44
C GLY A 320 1.77 15.42 -0.13
N LEU A 321 1.21 16.61 -0.55
CA LEU A 321 1.20 17.29 -1.92
C LEU A 321 0.59 18.76 -1.87
N ALA A 322 0.86 19.72 -2.80
CA ALA A 322 0.22 21.08 -2.77
C ALA A 322 0.01 22.03 -4.02
N ARG A 323 0.90 22.21 -5.03
CA ARG A 323 1.19 23.60 -5.53
C ARG A 323 0.56 24.24 -6.81
N THR A 324 0.36 23.54 -7.94
CA THR A 324 0.44 24.20 -9.28
C THR A 324 -0.86 24.68 -9.95
N LEU A 325 -2.03 24.24 -9.49
CA LEU A 325 -3.29 24.32 -10.27
C LEU A 325 -3.78 25.71 -10.79
N PRO A 326 -3.71 26.83 -10.04
CA PRO A 326 -4.69 27.91 -10.28
C PRO A 326 -4.44 28.91 -11.41
N GLU A 327 -3.21 29.08 -11.90
CA GLU A 327 -2.90 30.16 -12.83
C GLU A 327 -3.63 30.02 -14.19
N LEU A 328 -3.93 28.79 -14.62
CA LEU A 328 -4.59 28.54 -15.90
C LEU A 328 -6.10 28.79 -15.88
N LEU A 329 -6.74 28.80 -14.71
CA LEU A 329 -8.20 28.95 -14.58
C LEU A 329 -8.69 30.41 -14.75
N LYS A 330 -7.78 31.36 -14.94
CA LYS A 330 -8.10 32.79 -15.20
C LYS A 330 -8.58 33.09 -16.63
N ASN A 331 -8.37 32.16 -17.56
CA ASN A 331 -8.69 32.33 -18.98
C ASN A 331 -9.94 31.56 -19.44
N GLU A 332 -10.61 30.87 -18.51
CA GLU A 332 -11.78 30.05 -18.78
C GLU A 332 -13.09 30.82 -18.56
N SER A 333 -14.20 30.35 -19.15
CA SER A 333 -15.52 31.00 -19.03
C SER A 333 -16.24 30.71 -17.70
N GLY A 334 -15.59 30.07 -16.74
CA GLY A 334 -16.16 29.61 -15.47
C GLY A 334 -15.56 30.32 -14.26
N ASN A 335 -16.40 30.63 -13.27
CA ASN A 335 -15.98 31.24 -12.01
C ASN A 335 -15.39 30.18 -11.04
N TYR A 336 -14.23 29.62 -11.38
CA TYR A 336 -13.62 28.50 -10.67
C TYR A 336 -12.90 28.93 -9.39
N ARG A 337 -13.35 28.40 -8.23
CA ARG A 337 -12.61 28.45 -6.96
C ARG A 337 -11.49 27.40 -6.98
N VAL A 338 -10.25 27.81 -6.74
CA VAL A 338 -9.09 26.91 -6.81
C VAL A 338 -8.42 26.73 -5.46
N VAL A 339 -8.49 25.51 -4.92
CA VAL A 339 -8.09 25.19 -3.55
C VAL A 339 -6.78 24.42 -3.54
N ALA A 340 -5.73 25.02 -2.99
CA ALA A 340 -4.40 24.42 -2.83
C ALA A 340 -4.20 23.96 -1.38
N LEU A 341 -3.95 22.67 -1.18
CA LEU A 341 -3.89 22.09 0.16
C LEU A 341 -2.48 22.07 0.74
N THR A 342 -2.30 22.58 1.95
CA THR A 342 -1.05 22.53 2.69
C THR A 342 -1.20 21.82 4.03
N ARG A 343 -0.10 21.23 4.52
CA ARG A 343 0.04 20.73 5.89
C ARG A 343 0.43 21.83 6.89
N SER A 344 0.87 22.99 6.41
CA SER A 344 0.98 24.21 7.21
C SER A 344 1.06 25.46 6.34
N LEU A 345 0.21 26.45 6.62
CA LEU A 345 0.22 27.81 6.07
C LEU A 345 1.49 28.57 6.47
N SER A 346 2.12 28.20 7.59
CA SER A 346 3.36 28.84 8.06
C SER A 346 4.59 28.50 7.20
N SER A 347 4.53 27.41 6.42
CA SER A 347 5.67 26.90 5.65
C SER A 347 6.09 27.86 4.52
N PRO A 348 7.39 27.96 4.18
CA PRO A 348 7.87 28.89 3.15
C PRO A 348 7.18 28.69 1.78
N GLY A 349 6.90 27.43 1.43
CA GLY A 349 6.19 27.09 0.21
C GLY A 349 4.71 27.45 0.24
N ALA A 350 4.00 27.26 1.37
CA ALA A 350 2.60 27.71 1.47
C ALA A 350 2.49 29.23 1.38
N LYS A 351 3.46 29.96 1.96
CA LYS A 351 3.58 31.41 1.82
C LYS A 351 3.78 31.83 0.34
N LYS A 352 4.72 31.20 -0.39
CA LYS A 352 4.91 31.44 -1.84
C LYS A 352 3.59 31.18 -2.62
N ILE A 353 2.88 30.07 -2.37
CA ILE A 353 1.58 29.76 -3.02
C ILE A 353 0.52 30.83 -2.69
N SER A 354 0.39 31.23 -1.42
CA SER A 354 -0.64 32.18 -0.95
C SER A 354 -0.50 33.62 -1.49
N GLN A 355 0.58 33.89 -2.22
CA GLN A 355 0.83 35.17 -2.90
C GLN A 355 0.39 35.14 -4.37
N ILE A 356 0.05 33.98 -4.91
CA ILE A 356 -0.47 33.84 -6.28
C ILE A 356 -1.96 34.20 -6.23
N ASP A 357 -2.34 35.22 -7.00
CA ASP A 357 -3.72 35.65 -7.14
C ASP A 357 -4.59 34.54 -7.76
N GLY A 358 -5.79 34.31 -7.20
CA GLY A 358 -6.70 33.22 -7.58
C GLY A 358 -6.50 31.89 -6.82
N ILE A 359 -5.55 31.79 -5.89
CA ILE A 359 -5.41 30.60 -5.01
C ILE A 359 -6.06 30.82 -3.65
N GLU A 360 -6.92 29.88 -3.24
CA GLU A 360 -7.23 29.68 -1.83
C GLU A 360 -6.32 28.59 -1.25
N VAL A 361 -5.38 28.97 -0.38
CA VAL A 361 -4.52 28.00 0.32
C VAL A 361 -5.19 27.57 1.61
N VAL A 362 -5.53 26.28 1.70
CA VAL A 362 -6.24 25.71 2.85
C VAL A 362 -5.32 24.76 3.62
N GLU A 363 -5.30 24.88 4.95
CA GLU A 363 -4.59 23.93 5.82
C GLU A 363 -5.42 22.64 5.97
N LYS A 364 -5.17 21.64 5.11
CA LYS A 364 -5.85 20.33 5.11
C LYS A 364 -4.87 19.25 4.65
N ASP A 365 -4.79 18.19 5.43
CA ASP A 365 -3.78 17.12 5.34
C ASP A 365 -4.24 15.98 4.39
N TRP A 366 -4.12 16.22 3.07
CA TRP A 366 -4.91 15.65 1.94
C TRP A 366 -5.62 14.28 2.08
N THR A 367 -5.06 13.24 2.68
CA THR A 367 -5.83 12.00 2.89
C THR A 367 -6.99 12.16 3.88
N THR A 368 -7.01 13.22 4.71
CA THR A 368 -8.16 13.67 5.53
C THR A 368 -9.28 14.32 4.70
N ILE A 369 -9.14 14.35 3.37
CA ILE A 369 -10.27 14.54 2.46
C ILE A 369 -11.11 13.26 2.46
N ASP A 370 -12.41 13.44 2.63
CA ASP A 370 -13.47 12.44 2.50
C ASP A 370 -14.53 12.99 1.54
N ALA A 371 -15.59 12.22 1.31
CA ALA A 371 -16.63 12.60 0.36
C ALA A 371 -17.46 13.79 0.86
N GLU A 372 -17.58 13.99 2.17
CA GLU A 372 -18.30 15.13 2.76
C GLU A 372 -17.54 16.43 2.50
N TRP A 373 -16.25 16.49 2.83
CA TRP A 373 -15.42 17.67 2.58
C TRP A 373 -15.37 18.07 1.10
N LEU A 374 -15.38 17.09 0.17
CA LEU A 374 -15.45 17.33 -1.27
C LEU A 374 -16.80 17.92 -1.71
N LYS A 375 -17.92 17.44 -1.14
CA LYS A 375 -19.27 17.96 -1.40
C LYS A 375 -19.41 19.39 -0.85
N GLU A 376 -18.97 19.63 0.39
CA GLU A 376 -18.94 20.96 1.05
C GLU A 376 -18.15 22.00 0.24
N ASN A 377 -16.99 21.60 -0.31
CA ASN A 377 -16.13 22.50 -1.07
C ASN A 377 -16.44 22.54 -2.57
N HIS A 378 -17.50 21.86 -3.01
CA HIS A 378 -18.00 21.80 -4.39
C HIS A 378 -16.92 21.38 -5.42
N VAL A 379 -16.10 20.39 -5.06
CA VAL A 379 -14.95 19.96 -5.88
C VAL A 379 -15.41 19.20 -7.12
N GLU A 380 -15.32 19.84 -8.29
CA GLU A 380 -15.73 19.24 -9.57
C GLU A 380 -14.61 18.48 -10.31
N LYS A 381 -13.39 19.02 -10.28
CA LYS A 381 -12.19 18.44 -10.93
C LYS A 381 -11.03 18.44 -9.92
N ALA A 382 -10.12 17.47 -9.99
CA ALA A 382 -9.03 17.33 -9.00
C ALA A 382 -7.68 16.88 -9.56
N TYR A 383 -6.59 17.38 -8.96
CA TYR A 383 -5.20 16.99 -9.24
C TYR A 383 -4.62 16.10 -8.13
N VAL A 384 -4.00 14.97 -8.49
CA VAL A 384 -3.35 14.05 -7.52
C VAL A 384 -1.98 13.59 -8.03
N ALA A 385 -0.93 14.31 -7.63
CA ALA A 385 0.46 13.86 -7.70
C ALA A 385 0.91 13.34 -6.33
N ALA A 386 0.56 12.10 -6.00
CA ALA A 386 0.90 11.54 -4.69
C ALA A 386 2.41 11.34 -4.50
N GLN A 387 2.81 11.24 -3.24
CA GLN A 387 4.15 10.87 -2.83
C GLN A 387 4.47 9.41 -3.21
N ASN A 388 5.68 9.12 -3.67
CA ASN A 388 6.15 7.75 -3.96
C ASN A 388 6.52 6.96 -2.67
N MET A 389 5.72 7.09 -1.61
CA MET A 389 5.98 6.45 -0.31
C MET A 389 5.33 5.08 -0.22
N VAL A 390 5.81 4.23 0.70
CA VAL A 390 5.31 2.85 0.85
C VAL A 390 3.80 2.75 1.17
N GLN A 391 3.18 3.82 1.68
CA GLN A 391 1.75 3.96 1.98
C GLN A 391 0.89 4.27 0.73
N GLN A 392 1.48 4.70 -0.37
CA GLN A 392 0.85 5.44 -1.47
C GLN A 392 -0.44 4.81 -2.02
N PHE A 393 -0.45 3.49 -2.28
CA PHE A 393 -1.64 2.78 -2.78
C PHE A 393 -2.87 3.01 -1.88
N THR A 394 -2.66 2.97 -0.58
CA THR A 394 -3.71 3.12 0.44
C THR A 394 -4.25 4.55 0.48
N GLU A 395 -3.34 5.52 0.39
CA GLU A 395 -3.66 6.95 0.44
C GLU A 395 -4.39 7.42 -0.82
N GLU A 396 -3.86 7.12 -2.01
CA GLU A 396 -4.49 7.43 -3.30
C GLU A 396 -5.85 6.74 -3.45
N SER A 397 -5.93 5.42 -3.20
CA SER A 397 -7.20 4.70 -3.38
C SER A 397 -8.30 5.15 -2.41
N LYS A 398 -7.94 5.67 -1.22
CA LYS A 398 -8.92 6.24 -0.28
C LYS A 398 -9.47 7.56 -0.82
N LEU A 399 -8.61 8.40 -1.40
CA LEU A 399 -9.02 9.65 -2.03
C LEU A 399 -9.89 9.39 -3.28
N TYR A 400 -9.55 8.39 -4.10
CA TYR A 400 -10.32 8.08 -5.30
C TYR A 400 -11.74 7.54 -5.01
N LEU A 401 -11.95 6.83 -3.89
CA LEU A 401 -13.32 6.54 -3.43
C LEU A 401 -14.05 7.78 -2.92
N ALA A 402 -13.38 8.66 -2.16
CA ALA A 402 -13.99 9.91 -1.72
C ALA A 402 -14.43 10.78 -2.91
N MET A 403 -13.63 10.82 -3.99
CA MET A 403 -13.97 11.49 -5.25
C MET A 403 -15.18 10.86 -5.95
N LEU A 404 -15.21 9.52 -6.05
CA LEU A 404 -16.33 8.78 -6.64
C LEU A 404 -17.64 9.02 -5.88
N GLU A 405 -17.61 8.95 -4.55
CA GLU A 405 -18.78 9.14 -3.67
C GLU A 405 -19.22 10.62 -3.54
N ALA A 406 -18.31 11.57 -3.82
CA ALA A 406 -18.63 12.99 -3.94
C ALA A 406 -19.17 13.40 -5.32
N GLY A 407 -19.10 12.52 -6.33
CA GLY A 407 -19.48 12.86 -7.70
C GLY A 407 -18.50 13.82 -8.39
N VAL A 408 -17.22 13.80 -7.99
CA VAL A 408 -16.13 14.51 -8.69
C VAL A 408 -16.12 14.01 -10.13
N LYS A 409 -16.18 14.93 -11.10
CA LYS A 409 -16.40 14.58 -12.51
C LYS A 409 -15.11 14.17 -13.22
N TYR A 410 -13.96 14.73 -12.80
CA TYR A 410 -12.67 14.50 -13.45
C TYR A 410 -11.47 14.49 -12.49
N LEU A 411 -10.60 13.49 -12.66
CA LEU A 411 -9.34 13.32 -11.94
C LEU A 411 -8.15 13.37 -12.91
N VAL A 412 -7.19 14.26 -12.67
CA VAL A 412 -5.85 14.15 -13.29
C VAL A 412 -4.86 13.70 -12.23
N ARG A 413 -4.34 12.49 -12.38
CA ARG A 413 -3.32 11.95 -11.47
C ARG A 413 -1.96 11.83 -12.15
N VAL A 414 -0.90 11.98 -11.36
CA VAL A 414 0.45 11.64 -11.77
C VAL A 414 0.71 10.17 -11.41
N SER A 415 1.28 9.47 -12.38
CA SER A 415 1.77 8.10 -12.30
C SER A 415 3.30 8.16 -12.20
N THR A 416 4.01 7.18 -12.74
CA THR A 416 5.46 7.25 -12.90
C THR A 416 5.86 6.98 -14.35
N PHE A 417 7.16 6.82 -14.57
CA PHE A 417 7.76 6.47 -15.85
C PHE A 417 7.17 5.17 -16.40
N VAL A 418 6.69 5.21 -17.65
CA VAL A 418 5.88 4.15 -18.29
C VAL A 418 6.48 2.74 -18.16
N HIS A 419 7.80 2.60 -18.31
CA HIS A 419 8.47 1.30 -18.23
C HIS A 419 8.51 0.69 -16.82
N PHE A 420 8.13 1.44 -15.77
CA PHE A 420 7.93 0.89 -14.42
C PHE A 420 6.49 0.39 -14.19
N ILE A 421 5.52 0.73 -15.03
CA ILE A 421 4.08 0.51 -14.76
C ILE A 421 3.64 -0.86 -15.29
N ASN A 422 4.04 -1.91 -14.56
CA ASN A 422 3.67 -3.30 -14.82
C ASN A 422 3.64 -4.09 -13.49
N PRO A 423 2.91 -5.22 -13.40
CA PRO A 423 2.73 -5.94 -12.14
C PRO A 423 4.03 -6.57 -11.62
N ALA A 424 4.90 -7.06 -12.49
CA ALA A 424 6.20 -7.64 -12.12
C ALA A 424 7.33 -6.60 -12.01
N SER A 425 6.99 -5.31 -11.88
CA SER A 425 8.00 -4.25 -11.91
C SER A 425 8.96 -4.35 -10.74
N PRO A 426 10.29 -4.30 -10.98
CA PRO A 426 11.29 -4.29 -9.90
C PRO A 426 11.29 -2.97 -9.12
N VAL A 427 10.52 -1.98 -9.57
CA VAL A 427 10.31 -0.68 -8.93
C VAL A 427 8.95 -0.68 -8.22
N TYR A 428 8.94 -0.65 -6.88
CA TYR A 428 7.73 -0.88 -6.08
C TYR A 428 6.61 0.14 -6.37
N TYR A 429 6.93 1.43 -6.53
CA TYR A 429 5.95 2.45 -6.86
C TYR A 429 5.40 2.27 -8.29
N GLY A 430 6.16 1.64 -9.19
CA GLY A 430 5.65 1.17 -10.48
C GLY A 430 4.49 0.18 -10.34
N ARG A 431 4.60 -0.78 -9.40
CA ARG A 431 3.51 -1.71 -9.07
C ARG A 431 2.32 -1.02 -8.39
N ILE A 432 2.57 -0.03 -7.53
CA ILE A 432 1.52 0.80 -6.92
C ILE A 432 0.73 1.56 -8.00
N HIS A 433 1.42 2.27 -8.88
CA HIS A 433 0.80 3.02 -9.97
C HIS A 433 0.06 2.10 -10.95
N TRP A 434 0.60 0.93 -11.29
CA TRP A 434 -0.10 -0.09 -12.07
C TRP A 434 -1.41 -0.53 -11.39
N ALA A 435 -1.38 -0.81 -10.09
CA ALA A 435 -2.56 -1.23 -9.34
C ALA A 435 -3.62 -0.12 -9.26
N LEU A 436 -3.21 1.14 -9.13
CA LEU A 436 -4.12 2.30 -9.10
C LEU A 436 -4.72 2.61 -10.48
N GLU A 437 -3.95 2.51 -11.58
CA GLU A 437 -4.49 2.57 -12.93
C GLU A 437 -5.47 1.41 -13.19
N THR A 438 -5.16 0.21 -12.70
CA THR A 438 -6.03 -0.96 -12.83
C THR A 438 -7.32 -0.81 -12.03
N MET A 439 -7.26 -0.24 -10.82
CA MET A 439 -8.42 0.07 -9.98
C MET A 439 -9.34 1.10 -10.63
N LEU A 440 -8.79 2.23 -11.11
CA LEU A 440 -9.55 3.26 -11.83
C LEU A 440 -10.10 2.77 -13.18
N SER A 441 -9.55 1.69 -13.75
CA SER A 441 -10.06 1.06 -14.97
C SER A 441 -11.29 0.17 -14.75
N GLN A 442 -11.66 -0.14 -13.49
CA GLN A 442 -12.81 -1.02 -13.19
C GLN A 442 -14.15 -0.30 -13.46
N PRO A 443 -15.23 -1.03 -13.83
CA PRO A 443 -16.52 -0.42 -14.18
C PRO A 443 -17.14 0.45 -13.09
N GLU A 444 -16.88 0.14 -11.81
CA GLU A 444 -17.42 0.93 -10.71
C GLU A 444 -16.87 2.37 -10.65
N PHE A 445 -15.80 2.67 -11.38
CA PHE A 445 -15.25 4.03 -11.52
C PHE A 445 -15.71 4.75 -12.81
N ASP A 446 -16.62 4.17 -13.62
CA ASP A 446 -17.04 4.76 -14.92
C ASP A 446 -17.67 6.16 -14.82
N SER A 447 -18.17 6.57 -13.65
CA SER A 447 -18.68 7.93 -13.39
C SER A 447 -17.58 8.96 -13.07
N LEU A 448 -16.42 8.53 -12.57
CA LEU A 448 -15.24 9.37 -12.33
C LEU A 448 -14.35 9.32 -13.56
N ASN A 449 -14.43 10.34 -14.42
CA ASN A 449 -13.52 10.43 -15.57
C ASN A 449 -12.09 10.63 -15.03
N TRP A 450 -11.08 10.00 -15.62
CA TRP A 450 -9.71 10.14 -15.14
C TRP A 450 -8.65 10.11 -16.24
N THR A 451 -7.52 10.75 -15.95
CA THR A 451 -6.32 10.78 -16.79
C THR A 451 -5.10 10.49 -15.92
N SER A 452 -4.20 9.63 -16.40
CA SER A 452 -2.94 9.27 -15.72
C SER A 452 -1.75 9.77 -16.52
N LEU A 453 -1.03 10.75 -15.97
CA LEU A 453 0.20 11.29 -16.55
C LEU A 453 1.39 10.41 -16.16
N GLN A 454 2.16 9.94 -17.12
CA GLN A 454 3.28 9.01 -16.94
C GLN A 454 4.61 9.72 -17.25
N PRO A 455 5.15 10.53 -16.31
CA PRO A 455 6.32 11.34 -16.55
C PRO A 455 7.62 10.52 -16.56
N ASN A 456 8.56 10.95 -17.41
CA ASN A 456 9.94 10.50 -17.41
C ASN A 456 10.69 10.94 -16.13
N TYR A 457 11.97 10.61 -15.99
CA TYR A 457 12.74 10.93 -14.78
C TYR A 457 12.77 12.44 -14.51
N PHE A 458 12.42 12.84 -13.28
CA PHE A 458 12.38 14.25 -12.89
C PHE A 458 13.80 14.84 -12.80
N GLY A 459 14.11 15.78 -13.68
CA GLY A 459 15.44 16.39 -13.83
C GLY A 459 15.98 17.03 -12.54
N GLY A 460 15.13 17.66 -11.76
CA GLY A 460 15.51 18.26 -10.47
C GLY A 460 15.93 17.23 -9.41
N PHE A 461 15.30 16.06 -9.36
CA PHE A 461 15.62 15.01 -8.37
C PHE A 461 16.98 14.35 -8.66
N ILE A 462 17.25 14.04 -9.93
CA ILE A 462 18.51 13.41 -10.37
C ILE A 462 19.69 14.38 -10.48
N SER A 463 19.48 15.68 -10.23
CA SER A 463 20.50 16.74 -10.32
C SER A 463 20.80 17.44 -8.98
N VAL A 464 20.37 16.88 -7.84
CA VAL A 464 20.56 17.49 -6.50
C VAL A 464 22.05 17.75 -6.18
N ASP A 465 22.93 16.79 -6.44
CA ASP A 465 24.36 16.97 -6.17
C ASP A 465 25.01 17.99 -7.12
N ALA A 466 24.49 18.14 -8.35
CA ALA A 466 24.90 19.20 -9.28
C ALA A 466 24.51 20.60 -8.80
N ILE A 467 23.29 20.76 -8.27
CA ILE A 467 22.84 22.02 -7.64
C ILE A 467 23.73 22.36 -6.44
N ASN A 468 24.02 21.37 -5.59
CA ASN A 468 24.87 21.53 -4.42
C ASN A 468 26.32 21.89 -4.80
N TRP A 469 26.87 21.27 -5.84
CA TRP A 469 28.20 21.58 -6.38
C TRP A 469 28.30 23.03 -6.85
N ILE A 470 27.29 23.52 -7.59
CA ILE A 470 27.26 24.92 -8.06
C ILE A 470 27.16 25.89 -6.88
N LYS A 471 26.31 25.63 -5.88
CA LYS A 471 26.19 26.48 -4.68
C LYS A 471 27.52 26.53 -3.92
N LYS A 472 28.11 25.38 -3.61
CA LYS A 472 29.43 25.28 -2.94
C LYS A 472 30.55 25.98 -3.72
N HIS A 473 30.60 25.83 -5.05
CA HIS A 473 31.63 26.49 -5.86
C HIS A 473 31.51 28.02 -5.81
N ARG A 474 30.29 28.56 -5.88
CA ARG A 474 30.02 30.01 -5.74
C ARG A 474 30.39 30.56 -4.37
N GLU A 475 30.35 29.75 -3.32
CA GLU A 475 30.72 30.12 -1.94
C GLU A 475 32.22 30.04 -1.66
N THR A 476 32.92 29.04 -2.24
CA THR A 476 34.29 28.65 -1.81
C THR A 476 35.36 28.75 -2.89
N GLY A 477 34.98 28.82 -4.16
CA GLY A 477 35.89 28.64 -5.29
C GLY A 477 36.29 27.19 -5.59
N ASP A 478 36.03 26.22 -4.69
CA ASP A 478 36.28 24.79 -4.96
C ASP A 478 35.23 23.86 -4.34
N ALA A 479 34.47 23.19 -5.21
CA ALA A 479 33.46 22.22 -4.80
C ALA A 479 33.97 20.77 -4.71
N GLY A 480 35.14 20.44 -5.26
CA GLY A 480 35.64 19.06 -5.37
C GLY A 480 34.96 18.26 -6.50
N VAL A 481 34.77 16.96 -6.29
CA VAL A 481 34.15 16.04 -7.27
C VAL A 481 32.69 16.39 -7.51
N LEU A 482 32.26 16.37 -8.77
CA LEU A 482 30.84 16.42 -9.15
C LEU A 482 30.28 15.01 -9.29
N ASN A 483 29.33 14.66 -8.42
CA ASN A 483 28.65 13.38 -8.47
C ASN A 483 27.42 13.47 -9.39
N VAL A 484 27.35 12.58 -10.39
CA VAL A 484 26.31 12.56 -11.43
C VAL A 484 25.58 11.22 -11.40
N VAL A 485 24.28 11.25 -11.10
CA VAL A 485 23.44 10.04 -11.05
C VAL A 485 23.17 9.46 -12.45
N PHE A 486 23.21 10.29 -13.50
CA PHE A 486 23.15 9.80 -14.88
C PHE A 486 24.36 8.93 -15.24
N ASP A 487 24.14 8.02 -16.19
CA ASP A 487 25.23 7.51 -17.01
C ASP A 487 25.84 8.65 -17.84
N LYS A 488 27.14 8.59 -18.14
CA LYS A 488 27.82 9.63 -18.91
C LYS A 488 27.14 9.88 -20.26
N ASP A 489 26.85 8.82 -21.00
CA ASP A 489 26.53 8.87 -22.43
C ASP A 489 25.09 8.42 -22.72
N ALA A 490 24.47 7.57 -21.89
CA ALA A 490 23.13 7.02 -22.14
C ALA A 490 22.00 8.09 -22.13
N PRO A 491 21.14 8.12 -23.17
CA PRO A 491 20.11 9.15 -23.34
C PRO A 491 18.87 8.97 -22.45
N VAL A 492 18.37 10.08 -21.91
CA VAL A 492 17.18 10.17 -21.05
C VAL A 492 16.43 11.47 -21.33
N ALA A 493 15.14 11.42 -21.67
CA ALA A 493 14.30 12.59 -21.90
C ALA A 493 13.76 13.17 -20.58
N ALA A 494 14.67 13.52 -19.66
CA ALA A 494 14.36 13.96 -18.30
C ALA A 494 13.46 15.20 -18.28
N ILE A 495 12.38 15.17 -17.51
CA ILE A 495 11.32 16.19 -17.50
C ILE A 495 11.39 17.06 -16.24
N ASP A 496 10.92 18.30 -16.33
CA ASP A 496 10.67 19.14 -15.16
C ASP A 496 9.38 18.70 -14.44
N ALA A 497 9.34 18.85 -13.11
CA ALA A 497 8.12 18.67 -12.34
C ALA A 497 7.11 19.82 -12.57
N GLU A 498 7.61 21.03 -12.90
CA GLU A 498 6.76 22.18 -13.24
C GLU A 498 5.95 21.90 -14.53
N GLU A 499 6.59 21.39 -15.57
CA GLU A 499 5.99 21.06 -16.87
C GLU A 499 4.89 20.00 -16.76
N VAL A 500 5.05 19.00 -15.88
CA VAL A 500 3.99 18.02 -15.56
C VAL A 500 2.79 18.70 -14.88
N GLY A 501 3.05 19.67 -14.00
CA GLY A 501 2.01 20.50 -13.38
C GLY A 501 1.26 21.38 -14.39
N ILE A 502 1.97 21.96 -15.36
CA ILE A 502 1.37 22.77 -16.45
C ILE A 502 0.47 21.89 -17.34
N VAL A 503 0.93 20.70 -17.75
CA VAL A 503 0.10 19.72 -18.47
C VAL A 503 -1.13 19.32 -17.66
N ALA A 504 -0.97 19.04 -16.36
CA ALA A 504 -2.07 18.65 -15.50
C ALA A 504 -3.12 19.76 -15.33
N ALA A 505 -2.67 21.01 -15.17
CA ALA A 505 -3.55 22.17 -15.09
C ALA A 505 -4.28 22.42 -16.42
N HIS A 506 -3.62 22.23 -17.58
CA HIS A 506 -4.27 22.35 -18.90
C HIS A 506 -5.37 21.29 -19.10
N LEU A 507 -5.14 20.06 -18.64
CA LEU A 507 -6.16 19.01 -18.63
C LEU A 507 -7.34 19.36 -17.72
N LEU A 508 -7.08 19.98 -16.56
CA LEU A 508 -8.10 20.37 -15.58
C LEU A 508 -8.88 21.61 -16.00
N ALA A 509 -8.27 22.55 -16.74
CA ALA A 509 -8.99 23.65 -17.38
C ALA A 509 -10.04 23.10 -18.36
N ALA A 510 -9.60 22.36 -19.39
CA ALA A 510 -10.38 21.91 -20.54
C ALA A 510 -11.89 21.63 -20.30
N ASP A 511 -12.73 22.31 -21.08
CA ASP A 511 -14.18 22.09 -21.19
C ASP A 511 -14.53 20.60 -21.46
N ASP A 512 -14.06 20.08 -22.60
CA ASP A 512 -14.14 18.65 -22.93
C ASP A 512 -12.93 17.91 -22.36
N TYR A 513 -13.00 17.65 -21.06
CA TYR A 513 -12.10 16.72 -20.37
C TYR A 513 -12.42 15.24 -20.69
N LYS A 514 -13.61 14.93 -21.22
CA LYS A 514 -14.05 13.54 -21.46
C LYS A 514 -13.26 12.87 -22.59
N LYS A 515 -12.80 13.63 -23.59
CA LYS A 515 -11.90 13.12 -24.63
C LYS A 515 -10.56 12.55 -24.10
N TYR A 516 -10.18 12.87 -22.87
CA TYR A 516 -8.97 12.35 -22.20
C TYR A 516 -9.26 11.17 -21.26
N ASN A 517 -10.53 10.78 -21.06
CA ASN A 517 -10.92 9.79 -20.06
C ASN A 517 -10.28 8.40 -20.30
N LYS A 518 -9.82 7.77 -19.21
CA LYS A 518 -9.01 6.55 -19.15
C LYS A 518 -7.66 6.67 -19.88
N GLY A 519 -7.26 7.89 -20.23
CA GLY A 519 -6.00 8.21 -20.89
C GLY A 519 -4.78 7.95 -20.02
N LYS A 520 -3.75 7.38 -20.64
CA LYS A 520 -2.44 7.10 -20.03
C LYS A 520 -1.37 7.76 -20.90
N TYR A 521 -0.91 8.94 -20.49
CA TYR A 521 -0.12 9.81 -21.35
C TYR A 521 1.31 9.96 -20.88
N ILE A 522 2.26 9.55 -21.72
CA ILE A 522 3.70 9.64 -21.49
C ILE A 522 4.10 11.12 -21.57
N LEU A 523 4.90 11.60 -20.63
CA LEU A 523 5.45 12.96 -20.63
C LEU A 523 6.99 12.93 -20.56
N ASN A 524 7.64 13.42 -21.61
CA ASN A 524 9.09 13.60 -21.67
C ASN A 524 9.48 15.08 -21.58
N GLY A 525 10.74 15.34 -21.22
CA GLY A 525 11.40 16.61 -21.50
C GLY A 525 11.50 16.90 -23.01
N PRO A 526 11.88 18.14 -23.39
CA PRO A 526 11.93 18.58 -24.79
C PRO A 526 13.01 17.89 -25.63
N GLU A 527 14.06 17.36 -24.99
CA GLU A 527 15.19 16.69 -25.64
C GLU A 527 15.77 15.56 -24.76
N ASP A 528 16.54 14.66 -25.36
CA ASP A 528 17.35 13.69 -24.62
C ASP A 528 18.59 14.35 -23.99
N THR A 529 18.75 14.18 -22.69
CA THR A 529 19.95 14.52 -21.93
C THR A 529 20.73 13.28 -21.49
N ASN A 530 21.95 13.46 -20.99
CA ASN A 530 22.78 12.45 -20.36
C ASN A 530 23.72 13.11 -19.32
N GLY A 531 24.60 12.33 -18.69
CA GLY A 531 25.54 12.85 -17.70
C GLY A 531 26.48 13.92 -18.25
N GLN A 532 27.02 13.72 -19.46
CA GLN A 532 27.91 14.69 -20.11
C GLN A 532 27.22 16.04 -20.34
N LYS A 533 25.97 16.04 -20.84
CA LYS A 533 25.13 17.25 -20.97
C LYS A 533 24.83 17.91 -19.62
N LEU A 534 24.64 17.14 -18.55
CA LEU A 534 24.48 17.71 -17.19
C LEU A 534 25.75 18.43 -16.73
N VAL A 535 26.93 17.86 -16.96
CA VAL A 535 28.22 18.52 -16.63
C VAL A 535 28.37 19.83 -17.42
N GLU A 536 28.09 19.84 -18.72
CA GLU A 536 28.14 21.05 -19.54
C GLU A 536 27.18 22.14 -19.06
N ALA A 537 25.99 21.76 -18.58
CA ALA A 537 25.05 22.67 -17.93
C ALA A 537 25.58 23.21 -16.59
N VAL A 538 26.22 22.37 -15.77
CA VAL A 538 26.87 22.77 -14.51
C VAL A 538 28.00 23.77 -14.75
N GLU A 539 28.91 23.45 -15.67
CA GLU A 539 30.05 24.32 -16.02
C GLU A 539 29.59 25.69 -16.51
N ARG A 540 28.54 25.72 -17.35
CA ARG A 540 27.93 26.95 -17.86
C ARG A 540 27.25 27.78 -16.76
N LEU A 541 26.67 27.16 -15.73
CA LEU A 541 26.01 27.83 -14.60
C LEU A 541 26.97 28.20 -13.46
N ALA A 542 28.14 27.55 -13.39
CA ALA A 542 29.21 27.86 -12.45
C ALA A 542 30.22 28.89 -13.00
N GLY A 543 30.39 28.97 -14.33
CA GLY A 543 31.39 29.81 -14.99
C GLY A 543 32.81 29.23 -14.98
N THR A 544 32.96 27.94 -14.70
CA THR A 544 34.24 27.23 -14.61
C THR A 544 34.13 25.81 -15.17
N ARG A 545 35.27 25.13 -15.37
CA ARG A 545 35.30 23.70 -15.70
C ARG A 545 35.28 22.84 -14.43
N VAL A 546 34.58 21.72 -14.48
CA VAL A 546 34.57 20.71 -13.41
C VAL A 546 35.83 19.85 -13.54
N LYS A 547 36.64 19.76 -12.49
CA LYS A 547 37.94 19.06 -12.51
C LYS A 547 37.79 17.54 -12.52
N GLU A 548 36.78 17.01 -11.84
CA GLU A 548 36.59 15.59 -11.59
C GLU A 548 35.08 15.28 -11.50
N VAL A 549 34.63 14.23 -12.20
CA VAL A 549 33.22 13.84 -12.30
C VAL A 549 33.08 12.35 -12.04
N GLN A 550 32.18 11.97 -11.13
CA GLN A 550 31.78 10.59 -10.90
C GLN A 550 30.41 10.35 -11.54
N TYR A 551 30.41 9.76 -12.75
CA TYR A 551 29.20 9.27 -13.41
C TYR A 551 28.65 8.01 -12.76
N ASN A 552 27.39 7.67 -13.06
CA ASN A 552 26.67 6.52 -12.52
C ASN A 552 26.68 6.49 -10.97
N TYR A 553 26.69 7.66 -10.33
CA TYR A 553 26.77 7.79 -8.88
C TYR A 553 25.55 7.14 -8.22
N LYS A 554 25.78 6.07 -7.45
CA LYS A 554 24.75 5.25 -6.79
C LYS A 554 24.60 5.57 -5.30
N ASP A 555 25.67 6.05 -4.65
CA ASP A 555 25.77 6.14 -3.19
C ASP A 555 24.82 7.22 -2.59
N PHE A 556 24.14 8.00 -3.45
CA PHE A 556 23.01 8.81 -3.05
C PHE A 556 21.86 7.99 -2.44
N ILE A 557 21.74 6.71 -2.80
CA ILE A 557 20.68 5.80 -2.32
C ILE A 557 20.81 5.57 -0.82
N ASP A 558 22.03 5.54 -0.29
CA ASP A 558 22.30 5.37 1.15
C ASP A 558 21.85 6.60 1.97
N ARG A 559 21.56 7.73 1.30
CA ARG A 559 20.96 8.92 1.92
C ARG A 559 19.43 8.86 1.99
N LEU A 560 18.76 7.98 1.23
CA LEU A 560 17.29 7.91 1.15
C LEU A 560 16.58 7.56 2.46
N PRO A 561 17.13 6.74 3.38
CA PRO A 561 16.52 6.51 4.70
C PRO A 561 16.33 7.78 5.53
N ALA A 562 17.20 8.79 5.38
CA ALA A 562 17.04 10.10 6.04
C ALA A 562 15.81 10.89 5.53
N PHE A 563 15.24 10.51 4.38
CA PHE A 563 14.00 11.05 3.82
C PHE A 563 12.78 10.15 4.08
N GLY A 564 12.92 9.13 4.93
CA GLY A 564 11.83 8.22 5.33
C GLY A 564 11.57 7.06 4.36
N ILE A 565 12.46 6.80 3.40
CA ILE A 565 12.42 5.65 2.50
C ILE A 565 13.00 4.42 3.23
N PRO A 566 12.22 3.36 3.54
CA PRO A 566 12.75 2.21 4.28
C PRO A 566 13.91 1.49 3.57
N GLU A 567 14.90 1.03 4.32
CA GLU A 567 16.10 0.38 3.79
C GLU A 567 15.78 -0.82 2.88
N ASN A 568 14.72 -1.55 3.19
CA ASN A 568 14.30 -2.74 2.44
C ASN A 568 13.78 -2.47 1.02
N ILE A 569 13.52 -1.21 0.66
CA ILE A 569 13.12 -0.83 -0.72
C ILE A 569 14.23 -0.11 -1.51
N LEU A 570 15.43 0.08 -0.93
CA LEU A 570 16.54 0.74 -1.62
C LEU A 570 17.02 -0.02 -2.87
N ALA A 571 17.03 -1.35 -2.83
CA ALA A 571 17.32 -2.18 -4.01
C ALA A 571 16.29 -1.98 -5.14
N SER A 572 15.03 -1.71 -4.79
CA SER A 572 13.94 -1.41 -5.73
C SER A 572 14.05 0.01 -6.31
N MET A 573 14.46 0.99 -5.51
CA MET A 573 14.87 2.32 -6.00
C MET A 573 16.03 2.21 -7.01
N PHE A 574 17.05 1.40 -6.69
CA PHE A 574 18.21 1.20 -7.57
C PHE A 574 17.85 0.47 -8.88
N ALA A 575 16.82 -0.38 -8.89
CA ALA A 575 16.32 -0.98 -10.13
C ALA A 575 15.82 0.06 -11.14
N GLY A 576 15.18 1.13 -10.66
CA GLY A 576 14.78 2.26 -11.51
C GLY A 576 15.98 3.01 -12.11
N ILE A 577 17.04 3.23 -11.31
CA ILE A 577 18.27 3.87 -11.79
C ILE A 577 19.00 3.02 -12.82
N LYS A 578 19.06 1.69 -12.64
CA LYS A 578 19.64 0.78 -13.65
C LYS A 578 18.87 0.81 -14.97
N LEU A 579 17.55 1.00 -14.94
CA LEU A 579 16.73 1.19 -16.15
C LEU A 579 17.05 2.53 -16.83
N MET A 580 17.29 3.61 -16.07
CA MET A 580 17.76 4.90 -16.60
C MET A 580 19.09 4.76 -17.35
N TRP A 581 20.07 4.08 -16.75
CA TRP A 581 21.39 3.83 -17.35
C TRP A 581 21.35 2.95 -18.60
N SER A 582 20.29 2.16 -18.79
CA SER A 582 20.07 1.37 -20.01
C SER A 582 19.53 2.17 -21.21
N GLY A 583 19.41 3.50 -21.08
CA GLY A 583 18.90 4.39 -22.14
C GLY A 583 17.38 4.35 -22.34
N LYS A 584 16.64 3.54 -21.58
CA LYS A 584 15.19 3.37 -21.72
C LYS A 584 14.36 4.63 -21.50
N GLY A 585 14.95 5.68 -20.93
CA GLY A 585 14.31 6.98 -20.79
C GLY A 585 14.31 7.83 -22.06
N SER A 586 14.94 7.39 -23.16
CA SER A 586 15.11 8.19 -24.37
C SER A 586 13.82 8.47 -25.13
N THR A 587 13.77 9.64 -25.80
CA THR A 587 12.78 9.99 -26.82
C THR A 587 12.64 8.95 -27.96
N SER A 588 13.64 8.09 -28.16
CA SER A 588 13.63 7.01 -29.15
C SER A 588 12.87 5.75 -28.71
N GLU A 589 12.74 5.50 -27.41
CA GLU A 589 11.98 4.35 -26.85
C GLU A 589 10.51 4.74 -26.63
N SER A 590 10.25 5.98 -26.22
CA SER A 590 8.90 6.56 -26.15
C SER A 590 8.93 8.09 -26.28
N THR A 591 7.88 8.67 -26.86
CA THR A 591 7.70 10.13 -27.00
C THR A 591 6.54 10.63 -26.14
N THR A 592 6.51 11.94 -25.84
CA THR A 592 5.36 12.57 -25.21
C THR A 592 4.10 12.29 -26.03
N SER A 593 3.05 11.75 -25.39
CA SER A 593 1.83 11.32 -26.08
C SER A 593 1.22 12.44 -26.92
N LYS A 594 0.77 12.11 -28.13
CA LYS A 594 0.35 13.08 -29.16
C LYS A 594 -0.73 14.04 -28.64
N GLU A 595 -1.71 13.51 -27.91
CA GLU A 595 -2.85 14.21 -27.34
C GLU A 595 -2.41 15.31 -26.36
N ILE A 596 -1.32 15.05 -25.61
CA ILE A 596 -0.69 16.07 -24.77
C ILE A 596 0.20 16.99 -25.61
N ALA A 597 0.97 16.46 -26.57
CA ALA A 597 1.83 17.27 -27.43
C ALA A 597 1.06 18.20 -28.40
N GLU A 598 -0.26 18.08 -28.50
CA GLU A 598 -1.19 19.02 -29.14
C GLU A 598 -1.80 20.02 -28.13
N LEU A 599 -1.96 19.64 -26.86
CA LEU A 599 -2.44 20.49 -25.75
C LEU A 599 -1.34 21.44 -25.24
N TYR A 600 -0.19 20.88 -24.88
CA TYR A 600 0.97 21.58 -24.34
C TYR A 600 2.24 20.72 -24.49
N ARG A 601 3.33 21.31 -25.02
CA ARG A 601 4.65 20.66 -25.08
C ARG A 601 5.58 21.20 -23.98
N PRO A 602 6.17 20.34 -23.14
CA PRO A 602 7.30 20.70 -22.29
C PRO A 602 8.46 21.33 -23.06
N LYS A 603 9.16 22.27 -22.43
CA LYS A 603 10.15 23.19 -23.01
C LYS A 603 11.39 23.36 -22.13
N ASN A 604 11.27 23.21 -20.81
CA ASN A 604 12.38 23.32 -19.86
C ASN A 604 13.39 22.18 -20.11
N THR A 605 14.63 22.55 -20.45
CA THR A 605 15.75 21.61 -20.57
C THR A 605 16.38 21.31 -19.21
N ILE A 606 17.30 20.35 -19.13
CA ILE A 606 18.06 20.10 -17.89
C ILE A 606 18.83 21.34 -17.40
N TYR A 607 19.25 22.21 -18.32
CA TYR A 607 19.90 23.49 -18.02
C TYR A 607 18.91 24.49 -17.39
N ASP A 608 17.69 24.56 -17.90
CA ASP A 608 16.64 25.44 -17.35
C ASP A 608 16.19 24.96 -15.98
N ASN A 609 16.04 23.64 -15.79
CA ASN A 609 15.75 23.02 -14.49
C ASN A 609 16.79 23.43 -13.42
N LEU A 610 18.09 23.30 -13.74
CA LEU A 610 19.18 23.73 -12.85
C LEU A 610 19.13 25.24 -12.60
N LYS A 611 18.93 26.05 -13.65
CA LYS A 611 18.90 27.51 -13.58
C LYS A 611 17.75 28.02 -12.69
N ASN A 612 16.57 27.43 -12.81
CA ASN A 612 15.38 27.82 -12.05
C ASN A 612 15.57 27.47 -10.55
N VAL A 613 16.02 26.26 -10.23
CA VAL A 613 16.29 25.82 -8.83
C VAL A 613 17.50 26.53 -8.18
N LEU A 614 18.30 27.25 -8.99
CA LEU A 614 19.38 28.14 -8.51
C LEU A 614 18.95 29.61 -8.34
N ALA A 615 17.70 29.95 -8.67
CA ALA A 615 17.11 31.28 -8.50
C ALA A 615 16.05 31.34 -7.36
N ASP A 616 15.68 30.19 -6.77
CA ASP A 616 14.52 30.00 -5.88
C ASP A 616 14.85 29.78 -4.39
#